data_AF-A0A379FLL2-F1
#
_entry.id   AF-A0A379FLL2-F1
#
_cell.length_a   1.000
_cell.length_b   1.000
_cell.length_c   1.000
_cell.angle_alpha   90.00
_cell.angle_beta   90.00
_cell.angle_gamma   90.00
#
_symmetry.space_group_name_H-M   'P 1'
#
loop_
_entity.id
_entity.type
_entity.pdbx_description
1 polymer ?
#
loop_
_entity_poly.entity_id
_entity_poly.type
_entity_poly.pdbx_seq_one_letter_code
_entity_poly.pdbx_strand_id
1 'polypeptide(L)' 'MGKTTFAMNLCENAAMTEEKPVLIFSLEMPGNQIMMRMLASLSRVDQTRIRTGQLDDEDWARISSTMGILMEKTQHVHR' A
#
# COMPACT_ATOMS: atom_id res chain seq x y z
N MET A 1 -14.10 12.61 1.86
CA MET A 1 -14.37 11.49 0.95
C MET A 1 -13.59 11.69 -0.34
N GLY A 2 -12.87 10.68 -0.84
CA GLY A 2 -12.11 10.69 -2.10
C GLY A 2 -10.64 11.13 -2.03
N LYS A 3 -10.30 12.14 -1.21
CA LYS A 3 -8.93 12.73 -1.16
C LYS A 3 -7.81 11.73 -0.90
N THR A 4 -7.95 10.91 0.13
CA THR A 4 -6.94 9.91 0.50
C THR A 4 -6.79 8.84 -0.58
N THR A 5 -7.91 8.35 -1.11
CA THR A 5 -7.91 7.35 -2.19
C THR A 5 -7.25 7.90 -3.44
N PHE A 6 -7.51 9.17 -3.78
CA PHE A 6 -6.85 9.85 -4.89
C PHE A 6 -5.34 10.01 -4.65
N ALA A 7 -4.94 10.49 -3.47
CA ALA A 7 -3.54 10.66 -3.11
C ALA A 7 -2.76 9.34 -3.14
N MET A 8 -3.35 8.24 -2.68
CA MET A 8 -2.70 6.92 -2.73
C MET A 8 -2.55 6.41 -4.15
N ASN A 9 -3.54 6.58 -5.02
CA ASN A 9 -3.39 6.20 -6.44
C ASN A 9 -2.23 6.96 -7.11
N LEU A 10 -2.06 8.24 -6.79
CA LEU A 10 -0.94 9.03 -7.29
C LEU A 10 0.40 8.50 -6.75
N CYS A 11 0.47 8.20 -5.45
CA CYS A 11 1.68 7.66 -4.82
C CYS A 11 2.04 6.27 -5.36
N GLU A 12 1.04 5.40 -5.55
CA GLU A 12 1.22 4.07 -6.15
C GLU A 12 1.73 4.18 -7.59
N ASN A 13 1.14 5.05 -8.40
CA ASN A 13 1.61 5.28 -9.75
C ASN A 13 3.05 5.79 -9.77
N ALA A 14 3.35 6.86 -9.01
CA ALA A 14 4.69 7.44 -8.93
C ALA A 14 5.74 6.42 -8.47
N ALA A 15 5.42 5.63 -7.43
CA ALA A 15 6.32 4.59 -6.96
C ALA A 15 6.51 3.48 -8.00
N MET A 16 5.45 3.09 -8.73
CA MET A 16 5.55 2.00 -9.70
C MET A 16 6.26 2.40 -11.01
N THR A 17 6.11 3.64 -11.48
CA THR A 17 6.65 4.07 -12.78
C THR A 17 8.00 4.76 -12.70
N GLU A 18 8.35 5.39 -11.58
CA GLU A 18 9.59 6.13 -11.42
C GLU A 18 10.54 5.41 -10.46
N GLU A 19 11.85 5.43 -10.73
CA GLU A 19 12.90 4.95 -9.81
C GLU A 19 13.24 6.01 -8.75
N LYS A 20 12.23 6.72 -8.24
CA LYS A 20 12.40 7.80 -7.27
C LYS A 20 11.67 7.48 -5.97
N PRO A 21 12.25 7.84 -4.81
CA PRO A 21 11.58 7.64 -3.54
C PRO A 21 10.32 8.50 -3.43
N VAL A 22 9.26 7.93 -2.85
CA VAL A 22 8.00 8.65 -2.58
C VAL A 22 7.88 8.87 -1.06
N LEU A 23 7.62 10.11 -0.67
CA LEU A 23 7.45 10.51 0.73
C LEU A 23 6.02 10.97 0.99
N ILE A 24 5.35 10.35 1.97
CA ILE A 24 3.97 10.64 2.33
C ILE A 24 3.91 11.16 3.75
N PHE A 25 3.35 12.36 3.91
CA PHE A 25 3.00 12.93 5.21
C PHE A 25 1.49 12.78 5.43
N SER A 26 1.10 12.08 6.49
CA SER A 26 -0.32 11.95 6.84
C SER A 26 -0.63 12.44 8.24
N LEU A 27 -1.31 13.58 8.28
CA LEU A 27 -1.71 14.26 9.51
C LEU A 27 -3.01 13.71 10.12
N GLU A 28 -3.84 13.04 9.29
CA GLU A 28 -5.16 12.55 9.68
C GLU A 28 -5.16 11.03 9.89
N MET A 29 -4.50 10.29 9.00
CA MET A 29 -4.51 8.83 9.03
C MET A 29 -3.16 8.27 9.49
N PRO A 30 -3.15 7.30 10.41
CA PRO A 30 -1.95 6.57 10.76
C PRO A 30 -1.28 5.93 9.53
N GLY A 31 0.06 5.96 9.48
CA GLY A 31 0.83 5.42 8.35
C GLY A 31 0.55 3.94 8.05
N ASN A 32 0.29 3.13 9.08
CA ASN A 32 -0.10 1.73 8.91
C ASN A 32 -1.46 1.57 8.19
N GLN A 33 -2.42 2.47 8.39
CA GLN A 33 -3.69 2.42 7.65
C GLN A 33 -3.51 2.77 6.17
N ILE A 34 -2.60 3.69 5.85
CA ILE A 34 -2.24 4.02 4.46
C ILE A 34 -1.55 2.83 3.81
N MET A 35 -0.54 2.28 4.48
CA MET A 35 0.23 1.14 3.99
C MET A 35 -0.66 -0.09 3.76
N MET A 36 -1.62 -0.35 4.65
CA MET A 36 -2.57 -1.46 4.50
C MET A 36 -3.50 -1.29 3.30
N ARG A 37 -3.90 -0.04 3.00
CA ARG A 37 -4.70 0.23 1.80
C ARG A 37 -3.87 0.13 0.51
N MET A 38 -2.62 0.59 0.53
CA MET A 38 -1.70 0.41 -0.60
C MET A 38 -1.45 -1.07 -0.87
N LEU A 39 -1.22 -1.86 0.18
CA LEU A 39 -1.04 -3.30 0.07
C LEU A 39 -2.28 -3.96 -0.53
N ALA A 40 -3.49 -3.60 -0.08
CA ALA A 40 -4.74 -4.10 -0.66
C ALA A 40 -4.90 -3.73 -2.14
N SER A 41 -4.58 -2.48 -2.50
CA SER A 41 -4.66 -1.99 -3.89
C SER A 41 -3.71 -2.76 -4.81
N LEU A 42 -2.45 -2.88 -4.41
CA LEU A 42 -1.39 -3.45 -5.24
C LEU A 42 -1.46 -4.98 -5.32
N SER A 43 -1.77 -5.66 -4.20
CA SER A 43 -1.91 -7.12 -4.17
C SER A 43 -3.23 -7.62 -4.76
N ARG A 44 -4.20 -6.72 -4.98
CA ARG A 44 -5.58 -7.04 -5.39
C ARG A 44 -6.26 -8.02 -4.42
N VAL A 45 -5.95 -7.90 -3.13
CA VAL A 45 -6.59 -8.66 -2.05
C VAL A 45 -7.51 -7.73 -1.26
N ASP A 46 -8.68 -8.24 -0.88
CA ASP A 46 -9.67 -7.47 -0.13
C ASP A 46 -9.10 -6.96 1.20
N GLN A 47 -9.22 -5.66 1.45
CA GLN A 47 -8.65 -5.01 2.63
C GLN A 47 -9.18 -5.62 3.94
N THR A 48 -10.42 -6.10 3.97
CA THR A 48 -10.99 -6.77 5.15
C THR A 48 -10.28 -8.07 5.41
N ARG A 49 -10.00 -8.87 4.37
CA ARG A 49 -9.25 -10.15 4.50
C ARG A 49 -7.84 -9.92 5.00
N ILE A 50 -7.14 -8.90 4.49
CA ILE A 50 -5.80 -8.52 4.99
C ILE A 50 -5.89 -8.10 6.46
N ARG A 51 -6.92 -7.35 6.84
CA ARG A 51 -7.10 -6.88 8.22
C ARG A 51 -7.48 -7.99 9.20
N THR A 52 -8.27 -8.98 8.76
CA THR A 52 -8.70 -10.10 9.61
C THR A 52 -7.73 -11.27 9.58
N GLY A 53 -6.75 -11.28 8.67
CA GLY A 53 -5.82 -12.39 8.46
C GLY A 53 -6.47 -13.61 7.79
N GLN A 54 -7.67 -13.45 7.23
CA GLN A 54 -8.41 -14.52 6.53
C GLN A 54 -7.96 -14.64 5.08
N LEU A 55 -6.71 -15.05 4.91
CA LEU A 55 -6.02 -15.17 3.63
C LEU A 55 -5.90 -16.65 3.26
N ASP A 56 -6.23 -16.96 2.01
CA ASP A 56 -5.90 -18.26 1.42
C ASP A 56 -4.44 -18.24 0.91
N ASP A 57 -3.98 -19.39 0.41
CA ASP A 57 -2.59 -19.53 -0.07
C ASP A 57 -2.29 -18.60 -1.26
N GLU A 58 -3.28 -18.31 -2.11
CA GLU A 58 -3.13 -17.43 -3.27
C GLU A 58 -3.02 -15.96 -2.83
N ASP A 59 -3.88 -15.53 -1.90
CA ASP A 59 -3.81 -14.22 -1.29
C ASP A 59 -2.46 -13.99 -0.59
N TRP A 60 -1.97 -15.00 0.14
CA TRP A 60 -0.67 -14.95 0.78
C TRP A 60 0.46 -14.76 -0.22
N ALA A 61 0.43 -15.50 -1.34
CA ALA A 61 1.42 -15.36 -2.40
C ALA A 61 1.38 -13.94 -3.04
N ARG A 62 0.19 -13.40 -3.29
CA ARG A 62 0.00 -12.03 -3.84
C ARG A 62 0.48 -10.95 -2.87
N ILE A 63 0.16 -11.09 -1.59
CA ILE A 63 0.60 -10.14 -0.55
C ILE A 63 2.11 -10.19 -0.39
N SER A 64 2.70 -11.38 -0.28
CA SER A 64 4.14 -11.53 -0.07
C SER A 64 4.94 -10.96 -1.23
N SER A 65 4.52 -11.22 -2.47
CA SER A 65 5.18 -10.65 -3.67
C SER A 65 5.07 -9.13 -3.71
N THR A 66 3.89 -8.59 -3.44
CA THR A 66 3.66 -7.14 -3.39
C THR A 66 4.48 -6.46 -2.29
N MET A 67 4.60 -7.10 -1.12
CA MET A 67 5.36 -6.59 0.01
C MET A 67 6.86 -6.53 -0.30
N GLY A 68 7.39 -7.51 -1.04
CA GLY A 68 8.76 -7.46 -1.56
C GLY A 68 9.01 -6.25 -2.46
N ILE A 69 8.10 -6.00 -3.41
CA ILE A 69 8.18 -4.82 -4.30
C ILE A 69 8.10 -3.53 -3.48
N LEU A 70 7.20 -3.45 -2.49
CA LEU A 70 7.05 -2.26 -1.65
C LEU A 70 8.28 -1.96 -0.79
N MET A 71 9.00 -2.99 -0.35
CA MET A 71 10.24 -2.84 0.42
C MET A 71 11.42 -2.43 -0.46
N GLU A 72 11.47 -2.92 -1.69
CA GLU A 72 12.50 -2.56 -2.68
C GLU A 72 12.31 -1.12 -3.17
N LYS A 73 11.06 -0.70 -3.36
CA LYS A 73 10.72 0.67 -3.73
C LYS A 73 10.73 1.56 -2.49
N THR A 74 11.80 2.34 -2.30
CA THR A 74 12.00 3.22 -1.15
C THR A 74 10.84 4.23 -0.94
N GLN A 75 9.82 3.83 -0.17
CA GLN A 75 8.71 4.69 0.23
C GLN A 75 8.79 4.98 1.74
N HIS A 76 8.76 6.26 2.10
CA HIS A 76 8.75 6.70 3.50
C HIS A 76 7.37 7.26 3.82
N VAL A 77 6.69 6.68 4.82
CA VAL A 77 5.41 7.20 5.31
C VAL A 77 5.62 7.73 6.72
N HIS A 78 5.51 9.05 6.87
CA HIS A 78 5.60 9.73 8.16
C HIS A 78 4.22 10.24 8.58
N ARG A 79 4.01 10.25 9.90
CA ARG A 79 2.85 10.89 10.52
C ARG A 79 3.12 12.37 10.69
#